data_AF-A0A7S3ZKA0-F1
#
_entry.id   AF-A0A7S3ZKA0-F1
#
_cell.length_a   1.000
_cell.length_b   1.000
_cell.length_c   1.000
_cell.angle_alpha   90.00
_cell.angle_beta   90.00
_cell.angle_gamma   90.00
#
_symmetry.space_group_name_H-M   'P 1'
#
loop_
_entity.id
_entity.type
_entity.pdbx_description
1 polymer ?
#
loop_
_entity_poly.entity_id
_entity_poly.type
_entity_poly.pdbx_seq_one_letter_code
_entity_poly.pdbx_strand_id
1 'polypeptide(L)'
;AVQPKLRHTRRSITLSQFFVPPYHSLAQLSSVSALLSPHQAPTRRCTATMAKPKRTSHKKTVTKKPTTSNWERLRPQLTKGAKKKGSKHAARDLAEALQQAKATKTVKKPHTVAPDTYVALDCEMVGVGSNGRESALARCSVVDEQGKVLYDRHVQVDERVTDFRTKYSGVRAKDLKHDSVTFRDCQQKVAALLRGKILVGHALSNDLKVLLLPHPRQQMRDTARWPPLMRTTRHGKRRPRKLRDLVLEHLDRKIQEGEHGSVEDATAAMDLYKLFAADWEASLRLSA
;
A
#
# COMPACT_ATOMS: atom_id res chain seq x y z
N ALA A 1 33.79 62.40 2.07
CA ALA A 1 32.51 62.33 1.33
C ALA A 1 31.57 61.39 2.05
N VAL A 2 30.43 61.92 2.50
CA VAL A 2 29.13 61.27 2.78
C VAL A 2 29.09 60.10 3.78
N GLN A 3 28.66 60.40 5.01
CA GLN A 3 27.89 59.46 5.85
C GLN A 3 26.41 59.48 5.44
N PRO A 4 25.68 58.36 5.52
CA PRO A 4 24.22 58.38 5.57
C PRO A 4 23.68 58.17 6.99
N LYS A 5 22.67 58.99 7.27
CA LYS A 5 21.99 59.25 8.54
C LYS A 5 21.07 58.10 8.97
N LEU A 6 21.08 57.79 10.27
CA LEU A 6 20.00 57.06 10.93
C LEU A 6 18.69 57.89 10.90
N ARG A 7 17.57 57.25 10.56
CA ARG A 7 16.23 57.76 10.82
C ARG A 7 15.49 56.79 11.74
N HIS A 8 15.19 57.27 12.95
CA HIS A 8 14.22 56.67 13.86
C HIS A 8 12.80 57.04 13.41
N THR A 9 11.92 56.04 13.34
CA THR A 9 10.46 56.25 13.36
C THR A 9 9.83 55.26 14.34
N ARG A 10 9.45 55.77 15.52
CA ARG A 10 8.51 55.14 16.46
C ARG A 10 7.08 55.30 15.94
N ARG A 11 6.29 54.23 15.86
CA ARG A 11 4.81 54.20 16.00
C ARG A 11 4.41 52.81 16.49
N SER A 12 4.22 52.66 17.80
CA SER A 12 2.94 52.66 18.54
C SER A 12 2.10 51.40 18.32
N ILE A 13 1.97 50.68 19.43
CA ILE A 13 1.16 49.50 19.70
C ILE A 13 -0.33 49.84 19.62
N THR A 14 -1.13 48.98 18.98
CA THR A 14 -2.56 48.86 19.26
C THR A 14 -2.95 47.39 19.26
N LEU A 15 -3.32 46.89 20.45
CA LEU A 15 -4.06 45.65 20.67
C LEU A 15 -5.50 45.83 20.16
N SER A 16 -6.01 44.88 19.39
CA SER A 16 -7.45 44.62 19.22
C SER A 16 -7.61 43.11 19.08
N GLN A 17 -7.90 42.44 20.20
CA GLN A 17 -9.24 41.97 20.58
C GLN A 17 -9.64 40.66 19.89
N PHE A 18 -9.55 39.61 20.71
CA PHE A 18 -10.11 38.28 20.56
C PHE A 18 -11.64 38.34 20.41
N PHE A 19 -12.19 37.53 19.51
CA PHE A 19 -13.59 37.17 19.53
C PHE A 19 -13.72 35.65 19.48
N VAL A 20 -14.16 35.08 20.60
CA VAL A 20 -14.49 33.66 20.81
C VAL A 20 -16.02 33.57 20.89
N PRO A 21 -16.69 32.67 20.15
CA PRO A 21 -18.14 32.48 20.29
C PRO A 21 -18.50 31.65 21.55
N PRO A 22 -19.65 31.91 22.18
CA PRO A 22 -19.99 31.38 23.50
C PRO A 22 -20.60 29.97 23.45
N TYR A 23 -20.22 29.15 24.42
CA TYR A 23 -20.90 27.92 24.82
C TYR A 23 -22.11 28.28 25.71
N HIS A 24 -23.29 27.78 25.35
CA HIS A 24 -24.44 27.78 26.25
C HIS A 24 -24.45 26.50 27.10
N SER A 25 -24.40 26.73 28.40
CA SER A 25 -24.69 25.80 29.50
C SER A 25 -26.21 25.70 29.71
N LEU A 26 -26.72 24.48 29.87
CA LEU A 26 -27.96 24.22 30.61
C LEU A 26 -27.70 23.10 31.60
N ALA A 27 -27.99 23.41 32.86
CA ALA A 27 -27.83 22.55 34.01
C ALA A 27 -29.07 21.68 34.24
N GLN A 28 -28.80 20.52 34.85
CA GLN A 28 -29.59 19.78 35.85
C GLN A 28 -31.02 19.34 35.52
N LEU A 29 -31.28 18.04 35.70
CA LEU A 29 -32.33 17.53 36.60
C LEU A 29 -32.04 16.08 37.06
N SER A 30 -31.96 15.94 38.38
CA SER A 30 -32.36 14.83 39.28
C SER A 30 -32.28 13.35 38.86
N SER A 31 -31.41 12.64 39.58
CA SER A 31 -31.67 11.46 40.44
C SER A 31 -32.93 10.62 40.23
N VAL A 32 -32.76 9.32 39.93
CA VAL A 32 -33.46 8.20 40.62
C VAL A 32 -32.55 6.97 40.64
N SER A 33 -32.51 6.30 41.79
CA SER A 33 -31.75 5.09 42.11
C SER A 33 -32.68 3.87 42.11
N ALA A 34 -32.24 2.71 41.57
CA ALA A 34 -32.71 1.34 41.89
C ALA A 34 -31.93 0.33 41.00
N LEU A 35 -30.98 -0.44 41.54
CA LEU A 35 -31.11 -1.75 42.22
C LEU A 35 -31.23 -2.97 41.29
N LEU A 36 -30.26 -3.88 41.50
CA LEU A 36 -30.23 -5.35 41.34
C LEU A 36 -30.07 -6.02 39.94
N SER A 37 -28.93 -6.70 39.81
CA SER A 37 -28.62 -7.89 38.98
C SER A 37 -29.44 -9.14 39.39
N PRO A 38 -29.12 -10.37 38.91
CA PRO A 38 -28.86 -10.89 37.56
C PRO A 38 -29.80 -12.09 37.23
N HIS A 39 -29.92 -12.55 35.96
CA HIS A 39 -29.96 -13.99 35.64
C HIS A 39 -30.08 -14.35 34.14
N GLN A 40 -29.22 -15.31 33.74
CA GLN A 40 -29.47 -16.48 32.86
C GLN A 40 -29.95 -16.31 31.39
N ALA A 41 -29.05 -16.69 30.48
CA ALA A 41 -29.37 -17.55 29.32
C ALA A 41 -29.55 -19.02 29.80
N PRO A 42 -29.93 -20.04 28.98
CA PRO A 42 -30.05 -20.09 27.51
C PRO A 42 -31.24 -20.93 26.96
N THR A 43 -31.21 -21.13 25.64
CA THR A 43 -31.81 -22.21 24.85
C THR A 43 -33.21 -21.98 24.25
N ARG A 44 -33.25 -21.99 22.91
CA ARG A 44 -34.09 -22.93 22.17
C ARG A 44 -33.58 -23.13 20.74
N ARG A 45 -33.26 -24.39 20.48
CA ARG A 45 -32.98 -24.99 19.18
C ARG A 45 -34.31 -25.20 18.47
N CYS A 46 -34.48 -24.66 17.27
CA CYS A 46 -35.51 -25.10 16.33
C CYS A 46 -34.84 -25.44 15.00
N THR A 47 -34.83 -26.74 14.74
CA THR A 47 -34.60 -27.38 13.44
C THR A 47 -35.76 -27.10 12.50
N ALA A 48 -35.48 -26.63 11.30
CA ALA A 48 -36.39 -26.78 10.16
C ALA A 48 -35.56 -26.87 8.87
N THR A 49 -35.34 -28.12 8.46
CA THR A 49 -35.13 -28.55 7.08
C THR A 49 -36.23 -27.99 6.17
N MET A 50 -35.87 -27.25 5.13
CA MET A 50 -36.74 -26.96 4.00
C MET A 50 -35.93 -27.00 2.70
N ALA A 51 -36.56 -27.60 1.70
CA ALA A 51 -36.00 -28.22 0.54
C ALA A 51 -35.55 -27.25 -0.56
N LYS A 52 -34.62 -27.74 -1.39
CA LYS A 52 -34.22 -27.15 -2.67
C LYS A 52 -35.39 -27.18 -3.67
N PRO A 53 -35.75 -26.07 -4.33
CA PRO A 53 -36.46 -26.14 -5.60
C PRO A 53 -35.44 -26.27 -6.74
N LYS A 54 -35.55 -27.37 -7.48
CA LYS A 54 -35.02 -27.47 -8.85
C LYS A 54 -35.73 -26.42 -9.70
N ARG A 55 -34.98 -25.53 -10.37
CA ARG A 55 -35.51 -24.74 -11.49
C ARG A 55 -34.67 -24.95 -12.73
N THR A 56 -35.43 -25.17 -13.78
CA THR A 56 -35.15 -25.56 -15.14
C THR A 56 -34.31 -24.54 -15.89
N SER A 57 -33.49 -25.06 -16.81
CA SER A 57 -32.72 -24.30 -17.78
C SER A 57 -33.65 -23.50 -18.69
N HIS A 58 -33.44 -22.19 -18.79
CA HIS A 58 -33.95 -21.36 -19.87
C HIS A 58 -32.76 -20.66 -20.52
N LYS A 59 -32.47 -21.08 -21.76
CA LYS A 59 -31.42 -20.56 -22.63
C LYS A 59 -31.89 -19.21 -23.17
N LYS A 60 -31.38 -18.10 -22.62
CA LYS A 60 -31.51 -16.76 -23.24
C LYS A 60 -30.34 -16.53 -24.18
N THR A 61 -30.65 -16.45 -25.47
CA THR A 61 -29.77 -16.02 -26.55
C THR A 61 -29.50 -14.52 -26.40
N VAL A 62 -28.27 -14.17 -26.00
CA VAL A 62 -27.76 -12.79 -26.07
C VAL A 62 -26.98 -12.66 -27.37
N THR A 63 -27.55 -11.94 -28.33
CA THR A 63 -26.90 -11.54 -29.58
C THR A 63 -25.78 -10.53 -29.27
N LYS A 64 -24.52 -10.96 -29.38
CA LYS A 64 -23.37 -10.06 -29.29
C LYS A 64 -23.28 -9.26 -30.59
N LYS A 65 -23.43 -7.94 -30.51
CA LYS A 65 -22.99 -7.02 -31.58
C LYS A 65 -21.45 -7.05 -31.65
N PRO A 66 -20.83 -7.12 -32.84
CA PRO A 66 -19.38 -7.06 -32.96
C PRO A 66 -18.92 -5.61 -32.85
N THR A 67 -18.26 -5.27 -31.74
CA THR A 67 -17.42 -4.06 -31.62
C THR A 67 -16.06 -4.38 -32.22
N THR A 68 -15.92 -4.20 -33.53
CA THR A 68 -14.59 -4.20 -34.16
C THR A 68 -13.92 -2.89 -33.83
N SER A 69 -12.73 -2.96 -33.23
CA SER A 69 -11.93 -1.77 -32.95
C SER A 69 -11.47 -1.13 -34.27
N ASN A 70 -11.31 0.19 -34.29
CA ASN A 70 -10.85 0.95 -35.46
C ASN A 70 -9.55 0.42 -36.09
N TRP A 71 -8.73 -0.34 -35.35
CA TRP A 71 -7.51 -1.00 -35.81
C TRP A 71 -7.75 -2.15 -36.81
N GLU A 72 -8.88 -2.85 -36.72
CA GLU A 72 -9.18 -4.00 -37.58
C GLU A 72 -9.61 -3.59 -38.99
N ARG A 73 -10.06 -2.34 -39.15
CA ARG A 73 -10.46 -1.73 -40.44
C ARG A 73 -9.26 -1.21 -41.26
N LEU A 74 -8.12 -0.99 -40.62
CA LEU A 74 -6.88 -0.45 -41.23
C LEU A 74 -5.91 -1.52 -41.76
N ARG A 75 -6.10 -2.78 -41.36
CA ARG A 75 -5.19 -3.90 -41.67
C ARG A 75 -5.03 -4.23 -43.17
N PRO A 76 -6.07 -4.12 -44.04
CA PRO A 76 -5.93 -4.44 -45.47
C PRO A 76 -5.26 -3.33 -46.31
N GLN A 77 -5.05 -2.14 -45.75
CA GLN A 77 -4.48 -0.99 -46.47
C GLN A 77 -2.94 -0.94 -46.40
N LEU A 78 -2.32 -1.73 -45.52
CA LEU A 78 -0.86 -1.81 -45.39
C LEU A 78 -0.23 -2.97 -46.19
N THR A 79 -1.02 -3.90 -46.74
CA THR A 79 -0.51 -5.14 -47.36
C THR A 79 -0.58 -5.16 -48.89
N LYS A 80 -0.91 -4.04 -49.53
CA LYS A 80 -0.88 -3.92 -51.00
C LYS A 80 0.37 -3.17 -51.46
N GLY A 81 1.47 -3.92 -51.57
CA GLY A 81 2.67 -3.48 -52.27
C GLY A 81 3.60 -4.64 -52.57
N ALA A 82 3.90 -4.83 -53.85
CA ALA A 82 4.96 -5.68 -54.42
C ALA A 82 4.70 -7.20 -54.57
N LYS A 83 4.11 -7.55 -55.74
CA LYS A 83 4.53 -8.75 -56.49
C LYS A 83 5.75 -8.38 -57.35
N LYS A 84 6.89 -9.08 -57.22
CA LYS A 84 7.56 -9.85 -58.30
C LYS A 84 9.02 -10.25 -58.00
N LYS A 85 9.30 -11.48 -58.45
CA LYS A 85 10.52 -12.06 -59.05
C LYS A 85 11.79 -12.17 -58.19
N GLY A 86 12.18 -13.41 -57.96
CA GLY A 86 13.40 -13.80 -57.27
C GLY A 86 14.67 -13.41 -58.02
N SER A 87 15.66 -13.01 -57.23
CA SER A 87 17.06 -12.85 -57.63
C SER A 87 17.93 -13.55 -56.59
N LYS A 88 18.96 -14.27 -57.06
CA LYS A 88 19.88 -15.09 -56.24
C LYS A 88 20.74 -14.26 -55.26
N HIS A 89 20.63 -12.92 -55.28
CA HIS A 89 21.30 -12.02 -54.33
C HIS A 89 20.58 -11.90 -52.98
N ALA A 90 19.25 -12.05 -52.91
CA ALA A 90 18.48 -11.90 -51.67
C ALA A 90 18.79 -12.98 -50.61
N ALA A 91 19.27 -14.15 -51.03
CA ALA A 91 19.68 -15.22 -50.12
C ALA A 91 21.03 -14.94 -49.44
N ARG A 92 21.89 -14.13 -50.08
CA ARG A 92 23.21 -13.77 -49.54
C ARG A 92 23.08 -12.66 -48.49
N ASP A 93 22.22 -11.69 -48.75
CA ASP A 93 21.89 -10.59 -47.82
C ASP A 93 21.17 -11.09 -46.56
N LEU A 94 20.30 -12.11 -46.68
CA LEU A 94 19.64 -12.74 -45.53
C LEU A 94 20.62 -13.56 -44.66
N ALA A 95 21.63 -14.19 -45.29
CA ALA A 95 22.65 -14.95 -44.58
C ALA A 95 23.64 -14.03 -43.83
N GLU A 96 23.99 -12.90 -44.42
CA GLU A 96 24.85 -11.88 -43.80
C GLU A 96 24.13 -11.17 -42.63
N ALA A 97 22.83 -10.87 -42.79
CA ALA A 97 21.99 -10.34 -41.71
C ALA A 97 21.83 -11.35 -40.53
N LEU A 98 21.74 -12.66 -40.82
CA LEU A 98 21.70 -13.71 -39.80
C LEU A 98 23.05 -13.92 -39.08
N GLN A 99 24.17 -13.65 -39.74
CA GLN A 99 25.50 -13.69 -39.13
C GLN A 99 25.74 -12.45 -38.25
N GLN A 100 25.30 -11.27 -38.66
CA GLN A 100 25.32 -10.06 -37.81
C GLN A 100 24.37 -10.17 -36.60
N ALA A 101 23.20 -10.79 -36.75
CA ALA A 101 22.29 -11.05 -35.63
C ALA A 101 22.84 -12.05 -34.59
N LYS A 102 23.77 -12.92 -34.99
CA LYS A 102 24.47 -13.85 -34.07
C LYS A 102 25.67 -13.18 -33.37
N ALA A 103 26.27 -12.15 -33.98
CA ALA A 103 27.33 -11.35 -33.38
C ALA A 103 26.80 -10.34 -32.34
N THR A 104 25.53 -9.92 -32.45
CA THR A 104 24.82 -9.16 -31.41
C THR A 104 24.14 -10.08 -30.38
N LYS A 105 24.83 -11.13 -29.92
CA LYS A 105 24.49 -11.72 -28.62
C LYS A 105 25.20 -10.92 -27.53
N THR A 106 24.76 -9.68 -27.35
CA THR A 106 24.91 -9.04 -26.05
C THR A 106 24.12 -9.91 -25.09
N VAL A 107 24.83 -10.69 -24.28
CA VAL A 107 24.32 -11.21 -23.01
C VAL A 107 23.60 -10.02 -22.38
N LYS A 108 22.26 -10.09 -22.30
CA LYS A 108 21.51 -9.09 -21.55
C LYS A 108 22.04 -9.22 -20.13
N LYS A 109 22.96 -8.32 -19.75
CA LYS A 109 23.34 -8.13 -18.36
C LYS A 109 22.02 -8.06 -17.57
N PRO A 110 21.94 -8.70 -16.39
CA PRO A 110 20.75 -8.57 -15.56
C PRO A 110 20.43 -7.09 -15.49
N HIS A 111 19.17 -6.72 -15.75
CA HIS A 111 18.73 -5.34 -15.69
C HIS A 111 19.24 -4.77 -14.36
N THR A 112 20.30 -3.95 -14.44
CA THR A 112 20.74 -3.15 -13.31
C THR A 112 19.65 -2.10 -13.17
N VAL A 113 18.62 -2.47 -12.40
CA VAL A 113 17.62 -1.54 -11.93
C VAL A 113 18.39 -0.40 -11.27
N ALA A 114 18.05 0.84 -11.63
CA ALA A 114 18.73 1.98 -11.03
C ALA A 114 18.66 1.84 -9.50
N PRO A 115 19.78 1.99 -8.78
CA PRO A 115 19.75 2.02 -7.32
C PRO A 115 18.71 3.07 -6.91
N ASP A 116 17.83 2.73 -5.98
CA ASP A 116 16.68 3.52 -5.50
C ASP A 116 15.34 3.36 -6.24
N THR A 117 15.15 2.29 -7.04
CA THR A 117 13.83 2.03 -7.65
C THR A 117 12.83 1.44 -6.65
N TYR A 118 13.29 0.71 -5.65
CA TYR A 118 12.44 0.04 -4.65
C TYR A 118 12.56 0.69 -3.28
N VAL A 119 11.42 0.80 -2.60
CA VAL A 119 11.33 1.15 -1.17
C VAL A 119 10.33 0.24 -0.49
N ALA A 120 10.58 -0.09 0.78
CA ALA A 120 9.60 -0.76 1.61
C ALA A 120 9.00 0.19 2.66
N LEU A 121 7.72 -0.02 2.96
CA LEU A 121 6.94 0.78 3.89
C LEU A 121 6.28 -0.14 4.90
N ASP A 122 6.30 0.30 6.16
CA ASP A 122 5.46 -0.25 7.22
C ASP A 122 5.08 0.87 8.21
N CYS A 123 3.84 0.80 8.72
CA CYS A 123 3.29 1.77 9.66
C CYS A 123 2.77 1.08 10.92
N GLU A 124 3.07 1.67 12.08
CA GLU A 124 2.40 1.32 13.31
C GLU A 124 1.19 2.22 13.53
N MET A 125 0.08 1.63 13.95
CA MET A 125 -1.17 2.35 14.19
C MET A 125 -1.67 2.21 15.62
N VAL A 126 -2.29 3.28 16.11
CA VAL A 126 -3.04 3.30 17.37
C VAL A 126 -4.54 3.34 17.08
N GLY A 127 -5.33 2.98 18.08
CA GLY A 127 -6.79 3.05 18.08
C GLY A 127 -7.32 4.40 18.54
N VAL A 128 -8.20 4.99 17.73
CA VAL A 128 -8.95 6.23 18.02
C VAL A 128 -10.47 5.98 17.95
N GLY A 129 -11.26 7.00 18.29
CA GLY A 129 -12.72 6.91 18.39
C GLY A 129 -13.21 6.21 19.66
N SER A 130 -14.53 6.14 19.87
CA SER A 130 -15.14 5.69 21.14
C SER A 130 -14.77 4.27 21.60
N ASN A 131 -14.28 3.43 20.69
CA ASN A 131 -13.95 2.03 20.94
C ASN A 131 -12.57 1.62 20.39
N GLY A 132 -11.72 2.58 19.98
CA GLY A 132 -10.39 2.29 19.46
C GLY A 132 -10.33 1.46 18.19
N ARG A 133 -11.45 1.31 17.46
CA ARG A 133 -11.51 0.49 16.22
C ARG A 133 -10.93 1.22 15.02
N GLU A 134 -11.02 2.53 15.01
CA GLU A 134 -10.45 3.36 13.95
C GLU A 134 -8.94 3.42 14.14
N SER A 135 -8.18 3.30 13.06
CA SER A 135 -6.72 3.26 13.11
C SER A 135 -6.15 4.59 12.68
N ALA A 136 -5.32 5.19 13.53
CA ALA A 136 -4.57 6.40 13.24
C ALA A 136 -3.06 6.09 13.17
N LEU A 137 -2.35 6.77 12.27
CA LEU A 137 -0.92 6.61 12.09
C LEU A 137 -0.16 7.08 13.34
N ALA A 138 0.73 6.25 13.87
CA ALA A 138 1.51 6.57 15.06
C ALA A 138 3.03 6.47 14.84
N ARG A 139 3.48 5.61 13.92
CA ARG A 139 4.87 5.54 13.46
C ARG A 139 4.89 5.13 11.99
N CYS A 140 5.80 5.67 11.21
CA CYS A 140 5.99 5.30 9.82
C CYS A 140 7.47 5.06 9.56
N SER A 141 7.78 3.91 8.94
CA SER A 141 9.12 3.55 8.51
C SER A 141 9.18 3.31 7.01
N VAL A 142 10.20 3.87 6.36
CA VAL A 142 10.54 3.64 4.96
C VAL A 142 12.00 3.24 4.88
N VAL A 143 12.27 2.12 4.21
CA VAL A 143 13.63 1.62 3.96
C VAL A 143 13.88 1.48 2.46
N ASP A 144 15.15 1.57 2.06
CA ASP A 144 15.55 1.24 0.69
C ASP A 144 15.66 -0.28 0.46
N GLU A 145 16.09 -0.67 -0.74
CA GLU A 145 16.25 -2.07 -1.15
C GLU A 145 17.29 -2.84 -0.32
N GLN A 146 18.23 -2.14 0.31
CA GLN A 146 19.28 -2.71 1.15
C GLN A 146 18.87 -2.73 2.63
N GLY A 147 17.66 -2.23 2.97
CA GLY A 147 17.18 -2.14 4.34
C GLY A 147 17.71 -0.93 5.11
N LYS A 148 18.39 0.02 4.44
CA LYS A 148 18.80 1.27 5.08
C LYS A 148 17.58 2.16 5.28
N VAL A 149 17.46 2.70 6.48
CA VAL A 149 16.36 3.58 6.88
C VAL A 149 16.46 4.91 6.12
N LEU A 150 15.41 5.20 5.34
CA LEU A 150 15.21 6.49 4.67
C LEU A 150 14.33 7.42 5.51
N TYR A 151 13.41 6.84 6.27
CA TYR A 151 12.51 7.55 7.17
C TYR A 151 12.07 6.62 8.30
N ASP A 152 12.11 7.09 9.54
CA ASP A 152 11.53 6.39 10.70
C ASP A 152 11.18 7.45 11.75
N ARG A 153 9.89 7.75 11.91
CA ARG A 153 9.41 8.75 12.86
C ARG A 153 8.08 8.36 13.48
N HIS A 154 7.94 8.69 14.76
CA HIS A 154 6.64 8.79 15.41
C HIS A 154 5.86 9.98 14.88
N VAL A 155 4.53 9.85 14.85
CA VAL A 155 3.62 10.81 14.24
C VAL A 155 2.58 11.23 15.28
N GLN A 156 2.36 12.54 15.39
CA GLN A 156 1.32 13.10 16.24
C GLN A 156 -0.05 12.61 15.79
N VAL A 157 -0.89 12.26 16.77
CA VAL A 157 -2.27 11.86 16.54
C VAL A 157 -3.16 12.97 17.07
N ASP A 158 -3.85 13.67 16.17
CA ASP A 158 -4.71 14.81 16.53
C ASP A 158 -5.93 14.39 17.36
N GLU A 159 -6.42 13.17 17.13
CA GLU A 159 -7.53 12.58 17.86
C GLU A 159 -7.09 11.97 19.20
N ARG A 160 -8.04 11.87 20.14
CA ARG A 160 -7.79 11.18 21.40
C ARG A 160 -7.53 9.69 21.14
N VAL A 161 -6.30 9.26 21.41
CA VAL A 161 -5.94 7.84 21.42
C VAL A 161 -6.68 7.12 22.55
N THR A 162 -7.46 6.11 22.20
CA THR A 162 -8.22 5.28 23.15
C THR A 162 -7.59 3.92 23.38
N ASP A 163 -6.78 3.45 22.44
CA ASP A 163 -6.02 2.20 22.56
C ASP A 163 -4.68 2.34 21.85
N PHE A 164 -3.56 2.24 22.56
CA PHE A 164 -2.24 2.33 21.94
C PHE A 164 -1.87 1.08 21.15
N ARG A 165 -2.52 -0.05 21.41
CA ARG A 165 -2.21 -1.35 20.80
C ARG A 165 -0.74 -1.73 20.98
N THR A 166 -0.10 -1.29 22.07
CA THR A 166 1.36 -1.35 22.29
C THR A 166 1.96 -2.75 22.08
N LYS A 167 1.23 -3.82 22.43
CA LYS A 167 1.64 -5.20 22.14
C LYS A 167 1.97 -5.44 20.67
N TYR A 168 1.26 -4.76 19.77
CA TYR A 168 1.46 -4.84 18.33
C TYR A 168 2.28 -3.64 17.85
N SER A 169 1.95 -2.42 18.26
CA SER A 169 2.54 -1.20 17.70
C SER A 169 3.89 -0.78 18.29
N GLY A 170 4.22 -1.23 19.50
CA GLY A 170 5.32 -0.69 20.31
C GLY A 170 5.16 0.76 20.76
N VAL A 171 4.06 1.44 20.38
CA VAL A 171 3.83 2.87 20.64
C VAL A 171 3.29 3.10 22.04
N ARG A 172 3.77 4.17 22.68
CA ARG A 172 3.37 4.67 24.00
C ARG A 172 3.00 6.16 23.91
N ALA A 173 2.28 6.65 24.92
CA ALA A 173 1.82 8.04 24.97
C ALA A 173 2.95 9.08 24.89
N LYS A 174 4.15 8.76 25.40
CA LYS A 174 5.33 9.64 25.35
C LYS A 174 5.87 9.80 23.93
N ASP A 175 5.79 8.76 23.12
CA ASP A 175 6.35 8.72 21.76
C ASP A 175 5.58 9.67 20.83
N LEU A 176 4.30 9.91 21.14
CA LEU A 176 3.43 10.82 20.40
C LEU A 176 3.54 12.29 20.83
N LYS A 177 4.28 12.60 21.91
CA LYS A 177 4.35 13.95 22.47
C LYS A 177 5.68 14.66 22.27
N HIS A 178 6.79 14.02 22.65
CA HIS A 178 8.05 14.75 22.86
C HIS A 178 8.99 14.79 21.64
N ASP A 179 8.87 13.88 20.67
CA ASP A 179 9.74 13.82 19.48
C ASP A 179 9.01 13.42 18.18
N SER A 180 7.68 13.44 18.21
CA SER A 180 6.82 13.12 17.08
C SER A 180 6.74 14.28 16.08
N VAL A 181 6.64 13.94 14.80
CA VAL A 181 6.36 14.92 13.75
C VAL A 181 4.85 15.10 13.57
N THR A 182 4.43 16.21 12.97
CA THR A 182 3.03 16.36 12.58
C THR A 182 2.65 15.31 11.53
N PHE A 183 1.37 14.93 11.48
CA PHE A 183 0.86 14.04 10.43
C PHE A 183 1.17 14.58 9.03
N ARG A 184 0.98 15.89 8.82
CA ARG A 184 1.23 16.56 7.55
C ARG A 184 2.69 16.44 7.10
N ASP A 185 3.65 16.68 7.99
CA ASP A 185 5.07 16.58 7.65
C ASP A 185 5.46 15.14 7.33
N CYS A 186 4.94 14.17 8.09
CA CYS A 186 5.15 12.75 7.82
C CYS A 186 4.60 12.38 6.43
N GLN A 187 3.33 12.73 6.17
CA GLN A 187 2.67 12.42 4.91
C GLN A 187 3.43 13.02 3.72
N GLN A 188 3.86 14.29 3.80
CA GLN A 188 4.59 14.95 2.72
C GLN A 188 5.95 14.28 2.45
N LYS A 189 6.70 13.96 3.50
CA LYS A 189 8.01 13.28 3.36
C LYS A 189 7.85 11.89 2.78
N VAL A 190 6.90 11.10 3.28
CA VAL A 190 6.62 9.75 2.79
C VAL A 190 6.15 9.82 1.33
N ALA A 191 5.22 10.71 0.99
CA ALA A 191 4.76 10.89 -0.40
C ALA A 191 5.91 11.24 -1.36
N ALA A 192 6.88 12.05 -0.93
CA ALA A 192 8.07 12.34 -1.72
C ALA A 192 8.95 11.11 -1.92
N LEU A 193 9.15 10.30 -0.86
CA LEU A 193 9.93 9.07 -0.93
C LEU A 193 9.28 8.00 -1.83
N LEU A 194 7.96 7.88 -1.82
CA LEU A 194 7.25 6.88 -2.62
C LEU A 194 7.12 7.25 -4.10
N ARG A 195 7.26 8.53 -4.45
CA ARG A 195 7.00 9.04 -5.80
C ARG A 195 7.88 8.38 -6.84
N GLY A 196 7.25 7.75 -7.83
CA GLY A 196 7.95 7.11 -8.96
C GLY A 196 8.69 5.83 -8.58
N LYS A 197 8.53 5.33 -7.34
CA LYS A 197 9.19 4.12 -6.86
C LYS A 197 8.24 2.93 -6.86
N ILE A 198 8.82 1.75 -6.88
CA ILE A 198 8.14 0.50 -6.59
C ILE A 198 8.05 0.35 -5.07
N LEU A 199 6.82 0.21 -4.57
CA LEU A 199 6.52 0.08 -3.16
C LEU A 199 6.37 -1.39 -2.78
N VAL A 200 7.20 -1.85 -1.85
CA VAL A 200 7.17 -3.18 -1.25
C VAL A 200 6.59 -3.09 0.16
N GLY A 201 5.89 -4.12 0.61
CA GLY A 201 5.41 -4.19 1.99
C GLY A 201 4.50 -5.39 2.24
N HIS A 202 3.82 -5.39 3.38
CA HIS A 202 2.92 -6.47 3.78
C HIS A 202 1.55 -5.91 4.16
N ALA A 203 0.53 -6.17 3.34
CA ALA A 203 -0.82 -5.62 3.50
C ALA A 203 -0.90 -4.08 3.38
N LEU A 204 -0.10 -3.52 2.47
CA LEU A 204 0.09 -2.08 2.16
C LEU A 204 -1.18 -1.23 2.08
N SER A 205 -2.34 -1.83 1.81
CA SER A 205 -3.62 -1.12 1.85
C SER A 205 -3.93 -0.51 3.22
N ASN A 206 -3.42 -1.09 4.31
CA ASN A 206 -3.62 -0.57 5.65
C ASN A 206 -2.77 0.69 5.87
N ASP A 207 -1.49 0.63 5.52
CA ASP A 207 -0.50 1.70 5.63
C ASP A 207 -0.91 2.91 4.80
N LEU A 208 -1.18 2.69 3.51
CA LEU A 208 -1.59 3.73 2.58
C LEU A 208 -2.91 4.39 2.98
N LYS A 209 -3.82 3.63 3.63
CA LYS A 209 -5.07 4.18 4.15
C LYS A 209 -4.82 5.15 5.31
N VAL A 210 -3.99 4.79 6.30
CA VAL A 210 -3.72 5.68 7.44
C VAL A 210 -2.82 6.85 7.07
N LEU A 211 -1.98 6.70 6.05
CA LEU A 211 -1.20 7.80 5.45
C LEU A 211 -2.05 8.71 4.54
N LEU A 212 -3.26 8.29 4.15
CA LEU A 212 -4.10 8.96 3.15
C LEU A 212 -3.36 9.19 1.81
N LEU A 213 -2.55 8.21 1.39
CA LEU A 213 -1.74 8.28 0.17
C LEU A 213 -2.19 7.22 -0.85
N PRO A 214 -2.37 7.58 -2.12
CA PRO A 214 -2.51 6.60 -3.19
C PRO A 214 -1.14 6.10 -3.66
N HIS A 215 -1.08 4.85 -4.12
CA HIS A 215 0.06 4.33 -4.88
C HIS A 215 -0.44 3.50 -6.08
N PRO A 216 0.18 3.60 -7.27
CA PRO A 216 -0.27 2.83 -8.43
C PRO A 216 -0.14 1.32 -8.18
N ARG A 217 -1.22 0.57 -8.43
CA ARG A 217 -1.24 -0.89 -8.18
C ARG A 217 -0.14 -1.65 -8.92
N GLN A 218 0.20 -1.23 -10.13
CA GLN A 218 1.30 -1.81 -10.93
C GLN A 218 2.69 -1.57 -10.31
N GLN A 219 2.80 -0.58 -9.42
CA GLN A 219 4.00 -0.24 -8.68
C GLN A 219 3.98 -0.81 -7.25
N MET A 220 3.03 -1.69 -6.90
CA MET A 220 2.95 -2.31 -5.56
C MET A 220 3.39 -3.78 -5.60
N ARG A 221 4.27 -4.16 -4.68
CA ARG A 221 4.71 -5.53 -4.38
C ARG A 221 4.25 -5.87 -2.97
N ASP A 222 2.96 -6.16 -2.84
CA ASP A 222 2.32 -6.50 -1.56
C ASP A 222 2.44 -8.01 -1.27
N THR A 223 3.34 -8.38 -0.34
CA THR A 223 3.63 -9.77 0.02
C THR A 223 2.42 -10.50 0.62
N ALA A 224 1.44 -9.78 1.16
CA ALA A 224 0.19 -10.36 1.67
C ALA A 224 -0.78 -10.77 0.55
N ARG A 225 -0.58 -10.27 -0.67
CA ARG A 225 -1.52 -10.43 -1.81
C ARG A 225 -0.94 -11.23 -2.98
N TRP A 226 0.35 -11.53 -2.98
CA TRP A 226 0.95 -12.32 -4.06
C TRP A 226 0.57 -13.81 -3.92
N PRO A 227 -0.14 -14.41 -4.90
CA PRO A 227 -0.75 -15.73 -4.73
C PRO A 227 0.18 -16.87 -4.28
N PRO A 228 1.46 -16.93 -4.69
CA PRO A 228 2.41 -17.92 -4.20
C PRO A 228 2.67 -17.86 -2.69
N LEU A 229 2.61 -16.68 -2.08
CA LEU A 229 2.79 -16.49 -0.62
C LEU A 229 1.47 -16.57 0.15
N MET A 230 0.34 -16.76 -0.53
CA MET A 230 -0.97 -16.87 0.11
C MET A 230 -1.32 -18.32 0.41
N ARG A 231 -1.91 -18.56 1.58
CA ARG A 231 -2.46 -19.88 1.92
C ARG A 231 -3.80 -20.12 1.22
N THR A 232 -4.03 -21.37 0.84
CA THR A 232 -5.34 -21.83 0.36
C THR A 232 -6.14 -22.38 1.52
N THR A 233 -7.32 -21.82 1.75
CA THR A 233 -8.26 -22.32 2.78
C THR A 233 -8.92 -23.62 2.32
N ARG A 234 -9.56 -24.35 3.26
CA ARG A 234 -10.34 -25.56 2.96
C ARG A 234 -11.42 -25.36 1.88
N HIS A 235 -11.89 -24.13 1.70
CA HIS A 235 -12.88 -23.77 0.68
C HIS A 235 -12.27 -23.24 -0.63
N GLY A 236 -10.98 -23.48 -0.87
CA GLY A 236 -10.27 -23.03 -2.08
C GLY A 236 -10.00 -21.51 -2.14
N LYS A 237 -10.43 -20.73 -1.14
CA LYS A 237 -10.19 -19.28 -1.11
C LYS A 237 -8.76 -18.99 -0.68
N ARG A 238 -8.07 -18.12 -1.41
CA ARG A 238 -6.75 -17.58 -1.03
C ARG A 238 -6.90 -16.57 0.10
N ARG A 239 -6.04 -16.66 1.12
CA ARG A 239 -5.98 -15.73 2.23
C ARG A 239 -4.54 -15.32 2.52
N PRO A 240 -4.31 -14.06 2.93
CA PRO A 240 -3.00 -13.62 3.39
C PRO A 240 -2.49 -14.49 4.55
N ARG A 241 -1.17 -14.66 4.60
CA ARG A 241 -0.44 -15.18 5.75
C ARG A 241 0.14 -14.01 6.55
N LYS A 242 0.54 -14.25 7.80
CA LYS A 242 1.24 -13.24 8.60
C LYS A 242 2.68 -13.09 8.08
N LEU A 243 3.23 -11.89 8.14
CA LEU A 243 4.61 -11.61 7.75
C LEU A 243 5.60 -12.51 8.50
N ARG A 244 5.52 -12.56 9.84
CA ARG A 244 6.40 -13.42 10.66
C ARG A 244 6.40 -14.89 10.24
N ASP A 245 5.25 -15.42 9.81
CA ASP A 245 5.12 -16.83 9.42
C ASP A 245 5.82 -17.05 8.06
N LEU A 246 5.78 -16.06 7.15
CA LEU A 246 6.45 -16.10 5.85
C LEU A 246 7.95 -15.92 5.99
N VAL A 247 8.37 -14.98 6.83
CA VAL A 247 9.79 -14.68 7.09
C VAL A 247 10.47 -15.86 7.76
N LEU A 248 9.80 -16.52 8.72
CA LEU A 248 10.31 -17.74 9.32
C LEU A 248 10.45 -18.87 8.30
N GLU A 249 9.44 -19.10 7.46
CA GLU A 249 9.47 -20.20 6.48
C GLU A 249 10.52 -20.00 5.38
N HIS A 250 10.67 -18.79 4.88
CA HIS A 250 11.45 -18.53 3.66
C HIS A 250 12.84 -17.95 3.93
N LEU A 251 13.05 -17.30 5.09
CA LEU A 251 14.30 -16.63 5.43
C LEU A 251 14.93 -17.18 6.72
N ASP A 252 14.31 -18.17 7.38
CA ASP A 252 14.73 -18.76 8.66
C ASP A 252 15.04 -17.70 9.75
N ARG A 253 14.29 -16.59 9.71
CA ARG A 253 14.44 -15.46 10.62
C ARG A 253 13.18 -15.31 11.47
N LYS A 254 13.37 -15.17 12.78
CA LYS A 254 12.29 -14.79 13.71
C LYS A 254 12.21 -13.28 13.81
N ILE A 255 11.00 -12.75 13.68
CA ILE A 255 10.66 -11.33 13.82
C ILE A 255 9.41 -11.22 14.69
N GLN A 256 9.12 -10.04 15.23
CA GLN A 256 7.92 -9.82 16.07
C GLN A 256 7.84 -10.76 17.28
N GLU A 257 8.97 -11.08 17.92
CA GLU A 257 9.00 -11.89 19.16
C GLU A 257 8.47 -11.13 20.38
N GLY A 258 8.31 -9.81 20.27
CA GLY A 258 7.71 -8.92 21.27
C GLY A 258 6.77 -7.89 20.63
N GLU A 259 6.95 -6.62 21.00
CA GLU A 259 6.32 -5.48 20.30
C GLU A 259 6.88 -5.40 18.86
N HIS A 260 6.07 -4.97 17.88
CA HIS A 260 6.57 -4.90 16.51
C HIS A 260 7.47 -3.66 16.32
N GLY A 261 8.37 -3.76 15.37
CA GLY A 261 9.16 -2.64 14.90
C GLY A 261 8.95 -2.45 13.40
N SER A 262 8.25 -1.38 13.02
CA SER A 262 8.06 -1.05 11.59
C SER A 262 9.31 -1.06 10.70
N VAL A 263 10.51 -0.74 11.21
CA VAL A 263 11.75 -0.88 10.42
C VAL A 263 12.08 -2.36 10.16
N GLU A 264 11.95 -3.22 11.18
CA GLU A 264 12.13 -4.68 11.04
C GLU A 264 11.13 -5.25 10.04
N ASP A 265 9.86 -4.87 10.16
CA ASP A 265 8.77 -5.37 9.32
C ASP A 265 8.91 -4.89 7.86
N ALA A 266 9.23 -3.62 7.62
CA ALA A 266 9.50 -3.10 6.28
C ALA A 266 10.71 -3.80 5.63
N THR A 267 11.79 -3.97 6.38
CA THR A 267 12.99 -4.68 5.92
C THR A 267 12.68 -6.14 5.62
N ALA A 268 11.91 -6.81 6.48
CA ALA A 268 11.55 -8.20 6.28
C ALA A 268 10.63 -8.41 5.08
N ALA A 269 9.71 -7.48 4.82
CA ALA A 269 8.91 -7.51 3.59
C ALA A 269 9.76 -7.28 2.33
N MET A 270 10.78 -6.40 2.39
CA MET A 270 11.74 -6.19 1.31
C MET A 270 12.57 -7.44 1.03
N ASP A 271 13.13 -8.07 2.06
CA ASP A 271 13.91 -9.30 1.93
C ASP A 271 13.08 -10.44 1.34
N LEU A 272 11.83 -10.57 1.81
CA LEU A 272 10.90 -11.56 1.28
C LEU A 272 10.58 -11.31 -0.19
N TYR A 273 10.36 -10.05 -0.59
CA TYR A 273 10.20 -9.71 -2.01
C TYR A 273 11.45 -10.08 -2.83
N LYS A 274 12.64 -9.72 -2.35
CA LYS A 274 13.92 -9.97 -3.05
C LYS A 274 14.15 -11.45 -3.31
N LEU A 275 13.78 -12.32 -2.36
CA LEU A 275 13.85 -13.77 -2.53
C LEU A 275 13.04 -14.27 -3.75
N PHE A 276 11.89 -13.64 -4.02
CA PHE A 276 10.98 -14.03 -5.10
C PHE A 276 10.95 -13.06 -6.29
N ALA A 277 11.85 -12.08 -6.33
CA ALA A 277 11.76 -10.96 -7.28
C ALA A 277 11.78 -11.43 -8.73
N ALA A 278 12.58 -12.43 -9.07
CA ALA A 278 12.65 -12.97 -10.43
C ALA A 278 11.28 -13.51 -10.90
N ASP A 279 10.66 -14.38 -10.11
CA ASP A 279 9.36 -14.98 -10.43
C ASP A 279 8.22 -13.97 -10.37
N TRP A 280 8.28 -13.06 -9.39
CA TRP A 280 7.27 -12.02 -9.23
C TRP A 280 7.28 -11.09 -10.43
N GLU A 281 8.43 -10.52 -10.81
CA GLU A 281 8.52 -9.60 -11.94
C GLU A 281 8.23 -10.29 -13.28
N ALA A 282 8.57 -11.58 -13.42
CA ALA A 282 8.14 -12.38 -14.58
C ALA A 282 6.61 -12.52 -14.64
N SER A 283 5.95 -12.78 -13.52
CA SER A 283 4.49 -12.92 -13.46
C SER A 283 3.74 -11.63 -13.83
N LEU A 284 4.32 -10.47 -13.52
CA LEU A 284 3.76 -9.17 -13.89
C LEU A 284 3.83 -8.92 -15.40
N ARG A 285 4.89 -9.38 -16.08
CA ARG A 285 5.01 -9.26 -17.54
C ARG A 285 4.05 -10.17 -18.30
N LEU A 286 3.69 -11.31 -17.72
CA LEU A 286 2.74 -12.25 -18.31
C LEU A 286 1.27 -11.82 -18.14
N SER A 287 1.01 -10.90 -17.20
CA SER A 287 -0.33 -10.39 -16.88
C SER A 287 -0.60 -8.98 -17.42
N ALA A 288 0.40 -8.35 -18.04
CA ALA A 288 0.30 -7.06 -18.74
C ALA A 288 -0.09 -7.26 -20.20
#